data_AF-A0A151HIN3-F1
#
_entry.id   AF-A0A151HIN3-F1
#
_cell.length_a   1.000
_cell.length_b   1.000
_cell.length_c   1.000
_cell.angle_alpha   90.00
_cell.angle_beta   90.00
_cell.angle_gamma   90.00
#
_symmetry.space_group_name_H-M   'P 1'
#
loop_
_entity.id
_entity.type
_entity.pdbx_description
1 polymer ?
#
loop_
_entity_poly.entity_id
_entity_poly.type
_entity_poly.pdbx_seq_one_letter_code
_entity_poly.pdbx_strand_id
1 'polypeptide(L)'
;MGLGLFLRTSAALLQALACCSWLSLSNAVSFSSPSSRGLVLDAVSLSTPCPLASSLALGQSRLSRRFPPTSGSRPSALWRPFASNSSAFLISAGRETVASSPFRSENAFSTGAVKSLSNSSPQSRLLATATSKAGLRKKRLDSLSPSELRGKRVLVRADLNVPLEVGKERGEHGDAVTISNDARIRASLPTLRYLVDSGAKTIVCSHLGRPKTEEDRKRLSLKPVADRLQSLLGNARVLMAPAVVGAEVQAMADKMENGDILLLENVRFEKGETKNDEELSRKFANLADMFVNDAFGTAHRAHSSTAGVTQFVSRSVAGFLLQQELEYLSTVVANPVRPFAALVGGAKVSSKLGVLRALIEKVDKLVIGGAMAFTFLKARGFNVGASIVEDDQMEAATQLEALAKEKGVELIIPGDVVVADRCAADAQTAVVPVTEIPEGWMGLDNGPQTTARIVEALQDCKTVLWNGPMGMSEYAPFAAGTQEVARALAEITRRGGTTVVGGGDSVAAIERLGLSNEFSHVSTGGGASLELLEGKTLPGVAALSDEEETP
;
A
#
# COMPACT_ATOMS: atom_id res chain seq x y z
N MET A 1 66.37 -16.02 -13.97
CA MET A 1 67.64 -15.29 -14.17
C MET A 1 67.28 -13.90 -14.71
N GLY A 2 67.89 -12.81 -14.22
CA GLY A 2 67.45 -11.41 -14.46
C GLY A 2 66.21 -11.03 -13.61
N LEU A 3 66.07 -9.88 -12.92
CA LEU A 3 66.73 -8.54 -12.92
C LEU A 3 66.60 -7.76 -14.25
N GLY A 4 66.37 -6.43 -14.32
CA GLY A 4 66.19 -5.35 -13.31
C GLY A 4 66.18 -3.94 -14.00
N LEU A 5 66.09 -2.75 -13.37
CA LEU A 5 65.77 -2.34 -11.98
C LEU A 5 65.54 -0.80 -11.82
N PHE A 6 64.36 -0.36 -11.33
CA PHE A 6 64.07 0.91 -10.56
C PHE A 6 64.05 2.36 -11.16
N LEU A 7 63.35 3.23 -10.38
CA LEU A 7 63.30 4.72 -10.27
C LEU A 7 62.12 5.44 -11.01
N ARG A 8 61.17 6.21 -10.41
CA ARG A 8 60.95 7.04 -9.18
C ARG A 8 61.11 8.57 -9.31
N THR A 9 59.95 9.24 -9.49
CA THR A 9 59.44 10.43 -8.74
C THR A 9 60.27 11.73 -8.55
N SER A 10 59.76 12.84 -9.10
CA SER A 10 59.59 14.21 -8.51
C SER A 10 58.77 15.06 -9.51
N ALA A 11 57.70 15.82 -9.18
CA ALA A 11 57.62 17.08 -8.41
C ALA A 11 58.37 18.27 -9.06
N ALA A 12 57.93 19.54 -9.05
CA ALA A 12 56.62 20.22 -8.86
C ALA A 12 56.83 21.75 -9.13
N LEU A 13 55.75 22.55 -9.22
CA LEU A 13 55.71 24.04 -9.36
C LEU A 13 56.34 24.68 -10.63
N LEU A 14 55.55 25.51 -11.34
CA LEU A 14 55.80 26.97 -11.45
C LEU A 14 54.64 27.73 -12.15
N GLN A 15 54.69 29.07 -12.09
CA GLN A 15 53.68 30.08 -12.48
C GLN A 15 53.20 29.97 -13.95
N ALA A 16 52.01 30.42 -14.39
CA ALA A 16 51.05 31.48 -14.01
C ALA A 16 51.27 32.88 -14.63
N LEU A 17 50.18 33.45 -15.16
CA LEU A 17 49.91 34.86 -15.57
C LEU A 17 50.52 35.46 -16.87
N ALA A 18 49.64 35.67 -17.86
CA ALA A 18 49.47 36.92 -18.62
C ALA A 18 48.01 36.98 -19.12
N CYS A 19 47.10 37.78 -18.56
CA CYS A 19 46.93 39.25 -18.63
C CYS A 19 46.38 39.79 -19.97
N CYS A 20 45.15 40.34 -19.91
CA CYS A 20 44.60 41.45 -20.70
C CYS A 20 44.55 41.31 -22.25
N SER A 21 43.49 41.70 -22.96
CA SER A 21 42.27 42.46 -22.59
C SER A 21 41.28 42.47 -23.77
N TRP A 22 40.01 42.84 -23.52
CA TRP A 22 39.24 43.91 -24.19
C TRP A 22 37.80 43.93 -23.64
N LEU A 23 37.12 45.09 -23.70
CA LEU A 23 35.83 45.37 -23.06
C LEU A 23 35.08 46.45 -23.87
N SER A 24 33.78 46.67 -23.60
CA SER A 24 32.94 47.76 -24.15
C SER A 24 32.58 47.65 -25.65
N LEU A 25 31.48 48.21 -26.19
CA LEU A 25 30.29 48.97 -25.73
C LEU A 25 29.20 48.80 -26.86
N SER A 26 27.90 49.14 -26.79
CA SER A 26 27.02 49.87 -25.86
C SER A 26 25.52 49.52 -26.10
N ASN A 27 24.64 50.16 -25.33
CA ASN A 27 23.22 50.51 -25.60
C ASN A 27 22.12 49.46 -25.37
N ALA A 28 20.90 49.82 -24.94
CA ALA A 28 20.40 50.97 -24.14
C ALA A 28 18.88 50.82 -23.83
N VAL A 29 18.43 51.20 -22.62
CA VAL A 29 17.15 51.94 -22.30
C VAL A 29 15.80 51.32 -22.75
N SER A 30 14.66 51.29 -22.02
CA SER A 30 14.19 51.76 -20.69
C SER A 30 13.06 50.81 -20.21
N PHE A 31 12.92 50.45 -18.94
CA PHE A 31 12.33 51.23 -17.82
C PHE A 31 10.84 51.61 -17.97
N SER A 32 9.96 50.95 -17.22
CA SER A 32 8.81 51.60 -16.56
C SER A 32 8.32 50.85 -15.30
N SER A 33 8.23 51.60 -14.22
CA SER A 33 7.59 51.35 -12.91
C SER A 33 7.44 52.77 -12.27
N PRO A 34 7.06 52.99 -10.99
CA PRO A 34 6.48 52.14 -9.95
C PRO A 34 5.25 52.79 -9.26
N SER A 35 4.77 52.26 -8.13
CA SER A 35 4.33 52.98 -6.90
C SER A 35 3.52 52.07 -5.94
N SER A 36 3.28 52.35 -4.64
CA SER A 36 3.97 53.03 -3.50
C SER A 36 3.01 52.96 -2.28
N ARG A 37 3.30 52.92 -0.97
CA ARG A 37 4.44 52.94 0.00
C ARG A 37 3.96 52.12 1.24
N GLY A 38 4.66 51.89 2.36
CA GLY A 38 5.98 52.25 2.90
C GLY A 38 6.38 51.19 3.97
N LEU A 39 7.60 51.09 4.51
CA LEU A 39 8.38 52.05 5.33
C LEU A 39 7.62 52.45 6.61
N VAL A 40 8.21 52.37 7.82
CA VAL A 40 9.42 53.10 8.27
C VAL A 40 10.15 52.38 9.46
N LEU A 41 11.49 52.21 9.34
CA LEU A 41 12.62 52.39 10.31
C LEU A 41 12.56 51.82 11.77
N ASP A 42 13.66 51.52 12.51
CA ASP A 42 15.12 51.60 12.26
C ASP A 42 16.00 50.70 13.21
N ALA A 43 17.34 50.86 13.12
CA ALA A 43 18.37 50.74 14.20
C ALA A 43 19.32 49.51 14.30
N VAL A 44 20.21 49.37 13.31
CA VAL A 44 21.70 49.29 13.42
C VAL A 44 22.35 48.74 14.73
N SER A 45 23.17 47.67 14.65
CA SER A 45 24.64 47.74 14.92
C SER A 45 25.45 46.44 14.69
N LEU A 46 26.44 46.59 13.80
CA LEU A 46 27.66 45.82 13.48
C LEU A 46 28.35 44.96 14.58
N SER A 47 28.84 43.77 14.21
CA SER A 47 30.30 43.45 14.12
C SER A 47 30.61 42.00 13.68
N THR A 48 31.83 41.79 13.18
CA THR A 48 32.49 40.52 12.75
C THR A 48 33.89 40.45 13.44
N PRO A 49 34.75 39.38 13.36
CA PRO A 49 34.78 38.24 12.41
C PRO A 49 35.18 36.84 12.98
N CYS A 50 35.43 35.89 12.07
CA CYS A 50 36.14 34.59 12.24
C CYS A 50 37.69 34.80 12.09
N PRO A 51 38.62 33.80 12.08
CA PRO A 51 38.51 32.33 12.06
C PRO A 51 39.63 31.52 12.85
N LEU A 52 39.81 30.23 12.50
CA LEU A 52 41.03 29.36 12.59
C LEU A 52 41.28 28.36 13.74
N ALA A 53 40.88 27.11 13.48
CA ALA A 53 41.65 25.84 13.46
C ALA A 53 42.97 25.62 14.27
N SER A 54 43.00 24.52 15.04
CA SER A 54 44.14 23.60 15.35
C SER A 54 43.66 22.49 16.33
N SER A 55 44.21 21.27 16.45
CA SER A 55 45.42 20.61 15.90
C SER A 55 45.22 19.08 15.72
N LEU A 56 46.26 18.37 15.24
CA LEU A 56 46.29 16.91 14.98
C LEU A 56 47.04 16.09 16.05
N ALA A 57 46.55 14.88 16.36
CA ALA A 57 47.33 13.64 16.61
C ALA A 57 46.33 12.46 16.74
N LEU A 58 46.35 11.37 15.95
CA LEU A 58 47.37 10.32 15.75
C LEU A 58 47.81 9.60 17.04
N GLY A 59 47.37 8.34 17.19
CA GLY A 59 47.79 7.43 18.25
C GLY A 59 47.26 6.00 18.02
N GLN A 60 48.01 5.18 17.27
CA GLN A 60 47.69 3.74 17.15
C GLN A 60 48.17 2.98 18.38
N SER A 61 47.38 2.03 18.88
CA SER A 61 47.94 0.77 19.37
C SER A 61 46.96 -0.39 19.16
N ARG A 62 47.48 -1.52 18.68
CA ARG A 62 46.81 -2.82 18.78
C ARG A 62 47.35 -3.50 20.04
N LEU A 63 46.50 -4.15 20.82
CA LEU A 63 46.95 -5.27 21.65
C LEU A 63 45.85 -6.33 21.75
N SER A 64 46.22 -7.56 21.44
CA SER A 64 45.34 -8.74 21.46
C SER A 64 45.52 -9.52 22.76
N ARG A 65 44.48 -10.25 23.16
CA ARG A 65 44.59 -11.50 23.93
C ARG A 65 43.33 -12.36 23.71
N ARG A 66 43.49 -13.67 23.89
CA ARG A 66 42.46 -14.70 23.62
C ARG A 66 41.89 -15.24 24.94
N PHE A 67 40.73 -15.90 24.82
CA PHE A 67 40.12 -16.82 25.80
C PHE A 67 41.11 -17.85 26.39
N PRO A 68 40.79 -18.43 27.56
CA PRO A 68 40.07 -19.72 27.56
C PRO A 68 38.87 -19.79 28.54
N PRO A 69 37.97 -20.79 28.41
CA PRO A 69 36.76 -20.97 29.23
C PRO A 69 36.92 -22.02 30.35
N THR A 70 35.90 -22.17 31.20
CA THR A 70 35.78 -23.28 32.17
C THR A 70 34.37 -23.91 32.19
N SER A 71 34.34 -25.25 32.21
CA SER A 71 33.24 -26.08 32.72
C SER A 71 33.27 -26.13 34.26
N GLY A 72 32.25 -26.56 35.01
CA GLY A 72 30.91 -27.08 34.67
C GLY A 72 30.60 -28.38 35.42
N SER A 73 29.35 -28.61 35.88
CA SER A 73 28.91 -29.88 36.50
C SER A 73 27.38 -30.03 36.63
N ARG A 74 26.91 -31.28 36.77
CA ARG A 74 25.56 -31.72 37.23
C ARG A 74 25.73 -32.54 38.53
N PRO A 75 24.70 -32.64 39.38
CA PRO A 75 23.78 -33.82 39.40
C PRO A 75 22.30 -33.37 39.25
N SER A 76 21.29 -34.09 38.72
CA SER A 76 20.74 -35.44 38.99
C SER A 76 20.11 -35.58 40.41
N ALA A 77 18.89 -36.10 40.63
CA ALA A 77 17.96 -36.86 39.77
C ALA A 77 16.51 -36.87 40.34
N LEU A 78 15.60 -37.66 39.72
CA LEU A 78 14.23 -38.05 40.15
C LEU A 78 13.19 -36.90 40.07
N TRP A 79 11.97 -37.08 39.53
CA TRP A 79 10.99 -38.16 39.76
C TRP A 79 10.30 -38.69 38.48
N ARG A 80 9.38 -39.67 38.62
CA ARG A 80 8.62 -40.34 37.54
C ARG A 80 7.21 -39.74 37.31
N PRO A 81 6.61 -39.95 36.12
CA PRO A 81 5.28 -39.42 35.79
C PRO A 81 4.13 -40.20 36.47
N PHE A 82 3.01 -39.52 36.69
CA PHE A 82 1.73 -40.14 37.01
C PHE A 82 0.92 -40.41 35.74
N ALA A 83 0.16 -41.50 35.77
CA ALA A 83 -0.91 -41.82 34.83
C ALA A 83 -2.22 -42.01 35.62
N SER A 84 -3.28 -42.48 34.94
CA SER A 84 -4.69 -42.52 35.39
C SER A 84 -5.42 -41.17 35.24
N ASN A 85 -6.70 -41.10 34.87
CA ASN A 85 -7.66 -42.18 34.56
C ASN A 85 -8.41 -41.92 33.25
N SER A 86 -8.72 -43.00 32.52
CA SER A 86 -9.72 -43.00 31.45
C SER A 86 -10.99 -43.67 31.97
N SER A 87 -12.12 -42.96 31.99
CA SER A 87 -13.44 -43.54 32.25
C SER A 87 -14.14 -43.85 30.93
N ALA A 88 -14.40 -45.12 30.67
CA ALA A 88 -15.14 -45.56 29.49
C ALA A 88 -16.66 -45.42 29.69
N PHE A 89 -17.38 -45.18 28.60
CA PHE A 89 -18.76 -45.62 28.44
C PHE A 89 -18.85 -46.48 27.19
N LEU A 90 -19.72 -47.49 27.22
CA LEU A 90 -19.78 -48.61 26.27
C LEU A 90 -21.23 -49.11 26.22
N ILE A 91 -21.57 -49.86 25.15
CA ILE A 91 -22.87 -50.54 24.93
C ILE A 91 -24.00 -49.54 24.53
N SER A 92 -24.92 -49.82 23.61
CA SER A 92 -25.21 -51.06 22.85
C SER A 92 -25.23 -50.85 21.33
N ALA A 93 -25.20 -51.95 20.57
CA ALA A 93 -25.40 -51.96 19.13
C ALA A 93 -26.75 -52.60 18.77
N GLY A 94 -27.41 -52.08 17.74
CA GLY A 94 -28.58 -52.70 17.09
C GLY A 94 -28.29 -52.97 15.62
N ARG A 95 -28.24 -54.25 15.22
CA ARG A 95 -28.34 -54.67 13.82
C ARG A 95 -29.81 -54.89 13.49
N GLU A 96 -30.19 -54.72 12.23
CA GLU A 96 -30.74 -55.88 11.49
C GLU A 96 -30.64 -55.74 9.97
N THR A 97 -30.60 -56.90 9.31
CA THR A 97 -30.69 -57.15 7.87
C THR A 97 -32.12 -57.61 7.54
N VAL A 98 -32.64 -57.69 6.31
CA VAL A 98 -32.29 -58.64 5.23
C VAL A 98 -32.95 -58.16 3.91
N ALA A 99 -32.43 -58.62 2.77
CA ALA A 99 -32.88 -58.28 1.42
C ALA A 99 -34.15 -59.03 0.94
N SER A 100 -34.76 -58.52 -0.14
CA SER A 100 -35.26 -59.36 -1.24
C SER A 100 -35.44 -58.55 -2.55
N SER A 101 -35.33 -59.23 -3.69
CA SER A 101 -35.64 -58.75 -5.06
C SER A 101 -36.65 -59.73 -5.69
N PRO A 102 -36.97 -59.73 -7.00
CA PRO A 102 -36.77 -58.71 -8.05
C PRO A 102 -38.07 -58.39 -8.82
N PHE A 103 -38.04 -57.44 -9.78
CA PHE A 103 -38.85 -57.58 -11.01
C PHE A 103 -38.18 -56.90 -12.22
N ARG A 104 -38.62 -57.26 -13.43
CA ARG A 104 -37.94 -57.01 -14.70
C ARG A 104 -38.91 -56.46 -15.75
N SER A 105 -38.53 -55.41 -16.47
CA SER A 105 -38.87 -55.19 -17.89
C SER A 105 -37.98 -54.09 -18.49
N GLU A 106 -37.62 -54.23 -19.76
CA GLU A 106 -36.82 -53.24 -20.49
C GLU A 106 -37.68 -52.13 -21.10
N ASN A 107 -37.10 -50.94 -21.33
CA ASN A 107 -37.12 -50.34 -22.67
C ASN A 107 -36.09 -49.22 -22.89
N ALA A 108 -35.92 -48.86 -24.17
CA ALA A 108 -34.72 -48.26 -24.74
C ALA A 108 -34.56 -46.73 -24.62
N PHE A 109 -33.28 -46.30 -24.68
CA PHE A 109 -32.75 -45.06 -25.29
C PHE A 109 -33.47 -43.71 -25.11
N SER A 110 -32.80 -42.78 -24.41
CA SER A 110 -32.48 -41.46 -24.99
C SER A 110 -31.27 -40.83 -24.28
N THR A 111 -30.41 -40.12 -25.02
CA THR A 111 -29.18 -39.50 -24.48
C THR A 111 -29.42 -38.05 -24.06
N GLY A 112 -29.33 -37.77 -22.75
CA GLY A 112 -29.35 -36.40 -22.21
C GLY A 112 -28.18 -36.17 -21.24
N ALA A 113 -27.21 -35.34 -21.64
CA ALA A 113 -26.07 -35.02 -20.79
C ALA A 113 -26.48 -34.07 -19.65
N VAL A 114 -26.44 -34.56 -18.41
CA VAL A 114 -26.73 -33.76 -17.21
C VAL A 114 -25.61 -32.74 -17.01
N LYS A 115 -25.95 -31.45 -17.13
CA LYS A 115 -25.06 -30.35 -16.73
C LYS A 115 -24.78 -30.44 -15.23
N SER A 116 -23.52 -30.57 -14.84
CA SER A 116 -23.10 -30.41 -13.45
C SER A 116 -23.27 -28.94 -13.03
N LEU A 117 -24.36 -28.65 -12.31
CA LEU A 117 -24.51 -27.37 -11.61
C LEU A 117 -23.41 -27.27 -10.55
N SER A 118 -22.50 -26.31 -10.73
CA SER A 118 -21.48 -26.02 -9.73
C SER A 118 -22.11 -25.39 -8.49
N ASN A 119 -21.85 -25.98 -7.33
CA ASN A 119 -22.23 -25.40 -6.03
C ASN A 119 -21.39 -24.15 -5.77
N SER A 120 -21.88 -22.97 -6.15
CA SER A 120 -21.41 -21.71 -5.61
C SER A 120 -21.77 -21.59 -4.13
N SER A 121 -20.86 -21.07 -3.31
CA SER A 121 -21.06 -20.98 -1.86
C SER A 121 -22.16 -19.96 -1.52
N PRO A 122 -22.82 -20.06 -0.34
CA PRO A 122 -23.86 -19.12 0.06
C PRO A 122 -23.44 -17.64 0.02
N GLN A 123 -22.14 -17.36 0.24
CA GLN A 123 -21.56 -16.02 0.15
C GLN A 123 -21.75 -15.37 -1.23
N SER A 124 -21.64 -16.13 -2.33
CA SER A 124 -21.74 -15.58 -3.68
C SER A 124 -23.16 -15.08 -4.02
N ARG A 125 -24.18 -15.52 -3.28
CA ARG A 125 -25.58 -15.08 -3.48
C ARG A 125 -25.92 -13.82 -2.69
N LEU A 126 -25.24 -13.53 -1.57
CA LEU A 126 -25.41 -12.27 -0.84
C LEU A 126 -24.77 -11.08 -1.58
N LEU A 127 -23.66 -11.31 -2.28
CA LEU A 127 -22.92 -10.27 -3.00
C LEU A 127 -23.69 -9.65 -4.18
N ALA A 128 -24.57 -10.41 -4.84
CA ALA A 128 -25.25 -9.99 -6.07
C ALA A 128 -26.27 -8.84 -5.89
N THR A 129 -26.78 -8.64 -4.67
CA THR A 129 -27.95 -7.77 -4.39
C THR A 129 -27.64 -6.44 -3.71
N ALA A 130 -26.37 -6.14 -3.39
CA ALA A 130 -26.00 -4.97 -2.57
C ALA A 130 -25.67 -3.68 -3.37
N THR A 131 -25.58 -3.74 -4.69
CA THR A 131 -25.01 -2.66 -5.52
C THR A 131 -26.07 -1.90 -6.33
N SER A 132 -26.81 -0.98 -5.70
CA SER A 132 -27.85 -0.16 -6.36
C SER A 132 -27.44 1.28 -6.69
N LYS A 133 -26.16 1.66 -6.49
CA LYS A 133 -25.61 2.93 -6.99
C LYS A 133 -25.04 2.76 -8.40
N ALA A 134 -25.71 3.36 -9.38
CA ALA A 134 -25.21 3.50 -10.75
C ALA A 134 -23.79 4.11 -10.76
N GLY A 135 -22.93 3.61 -11.65
CA GLY A 135 -21.52 4.04 -11.79
C GLY A 135 -20.48 3.21 -11.03
N LEU A 136 -20.89 2.25 -10.18
CA LEU A 136 -19.98 1.27 -9.54
C LEU A 136 -19.93 -0.09 -10.26
N ARG A 137 -20.94 -0.43 -11.07
CA ARG A 137 -20.94 -1.61 -11.93
C ARG A 137 -20.27 -1.29 -13.28
N LYS A 138 -19.00 -1.67 -13.40
CA LYS A 138 -18.18 -1.50 -14.61
C LYS A 138 -17.89 -2.85 -15.23
N LYS A 139 -17.92 -2.92 -16.57
CA LYS A 139 -17.69 -4.16 -17.34
C LYS A 139 -16.38 -4.80 -16.90
N ARG A 140 -16.44 -6.10 -16.65
CA ARG A 140 -15.40 -6.89 -16.00
C ARG A 140 -14.55 -7.62 -17.04
N LEU A 141 -13.31 -7.95 -16.70
CA LEU A 141 -12.46 -8.77 -17.58
C LEU A 141 -13.00 -10.20 -17.74
N ASP A 142 -13.69 -10.77 -16.75
CA ASP A 142 -14.30 -12.11 -16.82
C ASP A 142 -15.61 -12.14 -17.64
N SER A 143 -16.18 -10.99 -18.00
CA SER A 143 -17.29 -10.90 -18.94
C SER A 143 -16.84 -10.96 -20.41
N LEU A 144 -15.54 -11.09 -20.68
CA LEU A 144 -14.97 -11.21 -22.02
C LEU A 144 -14.55 -12.66 -22.26
N SER A 145 -14.99 -13.26 -23.35
CA SER A 145 -14.59 -14.63 -23.70
C SER A 145 -13.10 -14.69 -24.10
N PRO A 146 -12.39 -15.80 -23.86
CA PRO A 146 -11.03 -15.99 -24.38
C PRO A 146 -10.94 -15.84 -25.92
N SER A 147 -12.04 -16.07 -26.64
CA SER A 147 -12.19 -15.80 -28.08
C SER A 147 -12.22 -14.32 -28.46
N GLU A 148 -12.72 -13.43 -27.60
CA GLU A 148 -12.66 -11.97 -27.82
C GLU A 148 -11.27 -11.38 -27.54
N LEU A 149 -10.50 -12.03 -26.66
CA LEU A 149 -9.19 -11.60 -26.20
C LEU A 149 -8.04 -12.11 -27.09
N ARG A 150 -8.18 -13.29 -27.71
CA ARG A 150 -7.12 -13.95 -28.48
C ARG A 150 -6.59 -13.08 -29.62
N GLY A 151 -5.30 -12.81 -29.60
CA GLY A 151 -4.59 -12.01 -30.60
C GLY A 151 -4.81 -10.50 -30.51
N LYS A 152 -5.70 -10.02 -29.62
CA LYS A 152 -5.88 -8.59 -29.35
C LYS A 152 -4.69 -8.02 -28.60
N ARG A 153 -4.32 -6.77 -28.90
CA ARG A 153 -3.44 -5.97 -28.06
C ARG A 153 -4.26 -5.37 -26.93
N VAL A 154 -3.89 -5.65 -25.69
CA VAL A 154 -4.63 -5.24 -24.48
C VAL A 154 -3.71 -4.39 -23.61
N LEU A 155 -4.06 -3.11 -23.42
CA LEU A 155 -3.32 -2.23 -22.50
C LEU A 155 -3.85 -2.44 -21.09
N VAL A 156 -3.01 -2.96 -20.19
CA VAL A 156 -3.30 -3.19 -18.78
C VAL A 156 -2.63 -2.12 -17.95
N ARG A 157 -3.43 -1.27 -17.29
CA ARG A 157 -2.93 -0.37 -16.25
C ARG A 157 -2.87 -1.13 -14.92
N ALA A 158 -1.66 -1.46 -14.47
CA ALA A 158 -1.40 -2.12 -13.19
C ALA A 158 -0.77 -1.15 -12.18
N ASP A 159 -0.94 -1.41 -10.87
CA ASP A 159 -0.20 -0.70 -9.82
C ASP A 159 0.99 -1.55 -9.37
N LEU A 160 2.12 -1.36 -10.05
CA LEU A 160 3.39 -2.02 -9.75
C LEU A 160 4.34 -1.09 -8.98
N ASN A 161 3.82 -0.10 -8.25
CA ASN A 161 4.62 0.84 -7.45
C ASN A 161 5.10 0.15 -6.14
N VAL A 162 6.15 -0.66 -6.27
CA VAL A 162 6.79 -1.40 -5.17
C VAL A 162 7.91 -0.60 -4.48
N PRO A 163 8.24 -0.90 -3.21
CA PRO A 163 9.47 -0.42 -2.59
C PRO A 163 10.70 -1.04 -3.30
N LEU A 164 11.70 -0.19 -3.55
CA LEU A 164 13.00 -0.59 -4.09
C LEU A 164 14.08 -0.35 -3.04
N GLU A 165 14.91 -1.34 -2.81
CA GLU A 165 16.12 -1.24 -2.00
C GLU A 165 17.36 -1.20 -2.90
N VAL A 166 18.34 -0.38 -2.52
CA VAL A 166 19.60 -0.23 -3.25
C VAL A 166 20.66 -1.04 -2.48
N GLY A 167 20.99 -2.21 -3.02
CA GLY A 167 22.05 -3.07 -2.49
C GLY A 167 23.41 -2.37 -2.56
N LYS A 168 24.20 -2.46 -1.49
CA LYS A 168 25.53 -1.82 -1.39
C LYS A 168 26.62 -2.52 -2.22
N GLU A 169 26.26 -3.54 -3.00
CA GLU A 169 27.18 -4.29 -3.84
C GLU A 169 27.45 -3.52 -5.14
N ARG A 170 28.56 -2.77 -5.14
CA ARG A 170 29.10 -2.10 -6.33
C ARG A 170 29.72 -3.13 -7.29
N GLY A 171 28.87 -3.78 -8.08
CA GLY A 171 29.31 -4.46 -9.29
C GLY A 171 29.67 -3.46 -10.40
N GLU A 172 30.36 -3.93 -11.45
CA GLU A 172 30.79 -3.10 -12.59
C GLU A 172 29.63 -2.58 -13.47
N HIS A 173 28.38 -2.83 -13.09
CA HIS A 173 27.16 -2.44 -13.81
C HIS A 173 26.20 -1.56 -12.98
N GLY A 174 26.66 -1.03 -11.83
CA GLY A 174 25.90 -0.16 -10.94
C GLY A 174 25.37 -0.86 -9.69
N ASP A 175 24.72 -0.09 -8.81
CA ASP A 175 24.19 -0.61 -7.55
C ASP A 175 23.00 -1.56 -7.80
N ALA A 176 23.01 -2.74 -7.15
CA ALA A 176 21.99 -3.77 -7.36
C ALA A 176 20.64 -3.36 -6.75
N VAL A 177 19.66 -3.03 -7.60
CA VAL A 177 18.31 -2.63 -7.16
C VAL A 177 17.43 -3.88 -6.95
N THR A 178 16.96 -4.09 -5.73
CA THR A 178 16.08 -5.20 -5.35
C THR A 178 14.68 -4.72 -4.98
N ILE A 179 13.68 -5.59 -5.10
CA ILE A 179 12.31 -5.34 -4.65
C ILE A 179 12.13 -6.03 -3.29
N SER A 180 11.91 -5.26 -2.22
CA SER A 180 11.76 -5.83 -0.87
C SER A 180 10.33 -6.24 -0.51
N ASN A 181 9.32 -5.70 -1.19
CA ASN A 181 7.96 -6.25 -1.18
C ASN A 181 7.31 -6.20 -2.57
N ASP A 182 7.06 -7.37 -3.15
CA ASP A 182 6.42 -7.58 -4.45
C ASP A 182 4.92 -7.93 -4.36
N ALA A 183 4.26 -7.71 -3.22
CA ALA A 183 2.82 -7.97 -3.03
C ALA A 183 1.94 -7.30 -4.09
N ARG A 184 2.26 -6.06 -4.48
CA ARG A 184 1.60 -5.33 -5.56
C ARG A 184 1.73 -6.03 -6.93
N ILE A 185 2.91 -6.58 -7.23
CA ILE A 185 3.13 -7.36 -8.46
C ILE A 185 2.31 -8.65 -8.41
N ARG A 186 2.31 -9.36 -7.28
CA ARG A 186 1.46 -10.54 -7.06
C ARG A 186 -0.02 -10.24 -7.25
N ALA A 187 -0.50 -9.09 -6.76
CA ALA A 187 -1.91 -8.70 -6.81
C ALA A 187 -2.45 -8.54 -8.25
N SER A 188 -1.62 -8.13 -9.21
CA SER A 188 -2.00 -8.05 -10.64
C SER A 188 -1.79 -9.37 -11.43
N LEU A 189 -1.16 -10.40 -10.86
CA LEU A 189 -0.95 -11.67 -11.56
C LEU A 189 -2.24 -12.36 -12.04
N PRO A 190 -3.38 -12.35 -11.32
CA PRO A 190 -4.62 -12.97 -11.81
C PRO A 190 -5.08 -12.38 -13.15
N THR A 191 -5.10 -11.05 -13.25
CA THR A 191 -5.46 -10.29 -14.47
C THR A 191 -4.49 -10.61 -15.61
N LEU A 192 -3.17 -10.57 -15.34
CA LEU A 192 -2.14 -10.82 -16.36
C LEU A 192 -2.15 -12.27 -16.87
N ARG A 193 -2.31 -13.26 -15.98
CA ARG A 193 -2.39 -14.68 -16.35
C ARG A 193 -3.60 -14.96 -17.23
N TYR A 194 -4.79 -14.47 -16.86
CA TYR A 194 -6.00 -14.66 -17.65
C TYR A 194 -5.89 -14.12 -19.08
N LEU A 195 -5.23 -12.98 -19.27
CA LEU A 195 -4.95 -12.41 -20.59
C LEU A 195 -3.95 -13.27 -21.39
N VAL A 196 -2.88 -13.74 -20.76
CA VAL A 196 -1.89 -14.65 -21.38
C VAL A 196 -2.52 -15.98 -21.77
N ASP A 197 -3.27 -16.63 -20.87
CA ASP A 197 -3.92 -17.93 -21.09
C ASP A 197 -5.01 -17.82 -22.18
N SER A 198 -5.68 -16.66 -22.26
CA SER A 198 -6.60 -16.34 -23.37
C SER A 198 -5.90 -16.10 -24.71
N GLY A 199 -4.57 -15.91 -24.71
CA GLY A 199 -3.75 -15.65 -25.89
C GLY A 199 -3.79 -14.19 -26.36
N ALA A 200 -4.02 -13.23 -25.45
CA ALA A 200 -3.91 -11.80 -25.74
C ALA A 200 -2.44 -11.36 -25.83
N LYS A 201 -2.19 -10.21 -26.46
CA LYS A 201 -0.89 -9.53 -26.50
C LYS A 201 -0.92 -8.42 -25.44
N THR A 202 -0.28 -8.66 -24.30
CA THR A 202 -0.59 -7.93 -23.06
C THR A 202 0.41 -6.81 -22.80
N ILE A 203 0.04 -5.56 -23.08
CA ILE A 203 0.90 -4.39 -22.87
C ILE A 203 0.62 -3.84 -21.48
N VAL A 204 1.59 -3.88 -20.56
CA VAL A 204 1.40 -3.48 -19.16
C VAL A 204 2.00 -2.10 -18.93
N CYS A 205 1.28 -1.18 -18.29
CA CYS A 205 1.80 0.13 -17.92
C CYS A 205 1.61 0.42 -16.41
N SER A 206 2.68 0.85 -15.76
CA SER A 206 2.68 1.23 -14.34
C SER A 206 3.47 2.52 -14.14
N HIS A 207 3.33 3.10 -12.95
CA HIS A 207 4.26 4.10 -12.45
C HIS A 207 5.19 3.49 -11.40
N LEU A 208 6.30 4.17 -11.11
CA LEU A 208 7.15 3.88 -9.96
C LEU A 208 7.65 5.20 -9.34
N GLY A 209 7.43 5.37 -8.03
CA GLY A 209 7.79 6.57 -7.29
C GLY A 209 7.20 7.87 -7.86
N ARG A 210 7.94 8.97 -7.72
CA ARG A 210 7.60 10.30 -8.25
C ARG A 210 8.87 10.97 -8.80
N PRO A 211 9.32 10.62 -10.02
CA PRO A 211 10.56 11.14 -10.57
C PRO A 211 10.52 12.66 -10.75
N LYS A 212 11.60 13.34 -10.35
CA LYS A 212 11.81 14.78 -10.53
C LYS A 212 13.09 15.10 -11.30
N THR A 213 14.12 14.25 -11.20
CA THR A 213 15.42 14.43 -11.84
C THR A 213 15.73 13.33 -12.85
N GLU A 214 16.76 13.51 -13.68
CA GLU A 214 17.29 12.45 -14.55
C GLU A 214 17.95 11.30 -13.75
N GLU A 215 18.35 11.55 -12.50
CA GLU A 215 18.83 10.53 -11.58
C GLU A 215 17.67 9.68 -11.03
N ASP A 216 16.52 10.29 -10.70
CA ASP A 216 15.30 9.55 -10.39
C ASP A 216 14.87 8.66 -11.55
N ARG A 217 15.02 9.10 -12.81
CA ARG A 217 14.68 8.28 -13.98
C ARG A 217 15.51 7.00 -14.07
N LYS A 218 16.78 7.03 -13.66
CA LYS A 218 17.63 5.83 -13.57
C LYS A 218 17.18 4.91 -12.43
N ARG A 219 16.88 5.49 -11.25
CA ARG A 219 16.54 4.73 -10.03
C ARG A 219 15.09 4.21 -10.00
N LEU A 220 14.19 4.82 -10.76
CA LEU A 220 12.76 4.49 -10.81
C LEU A 220 12.34 3.86 -12.16
N SER A 221 13.27 3.20 -12.86
CA SER A 221 12.94 2.32 -13.98
C SER A 221 12.14 1.10 -13.50
N LEU A 222 11.20 0.64 -14.31
CA LEU A 222 10.44 -0.60 -14.10
C LEU A 222 11.21 -1.87 -14.48
N LYS A 223 12.49 -1.80 -14.90
CA LYS A 223 13.28 -2.99 -15.25
C LYS A 223 13.28 -4.09 -14.15
N PRO A 224 13.53 -3.80 -12.85
CA PRO A 224 13.47 -4.84 -11.81
C PRO A 224 12.06 -5.46 -11.66
N VAL A 225 11.02 -4.72 -12.04
CA VAL A 225 9.63 -5.21 -12.05
C VAL A 225 9.38 -6.13 -13.25
N ALA A 226 9.99 -5.87 -14.42
CA ALA A 226 9.97 -6.81 -15.55
C ALA A 226 10.64 -8.14 -15.19
N ASP A 227 11.84 -8.09 -14.61
CA ASP A 227 12.60 -9.27 -14.18
C ASP A 227 11.79 -10.10 -13.13
N ARG A 228 11.09 -9.41 -12.22
CA ARG A 228 10.21 -10.05 -11.22
C ARG A 228 8.92 -10.60 -11.83
N LEU A 229 8.31 -9.92 -12.79
CA LEU A 229 7.15 -10.42 -13.55
C LEU A 229 7.51 -11.70 -14.31
N GLN A 230 8.63 -11.70 -15.03
CA GLN A 230 9.14 -12.88 -15.74
C GLN A 230 9.29 -14.08 -14.79
N SER A 231 9.83 -13.84 -13.60
CA SER A 231 10.01 -14.85 -12.54
C SER A 231 8.69 -15.39 -11.96
N LEU A 232 7.63 -14.58 -11.93
CA LEU A 232 6.32 -14.92 -11.34
C LEU A 232 5.31 -15.49 -12.35
N LEU A 233 5.52 -15.24 -13.64
CA LEU A 233 4.69 -15.74 -14.74
C LEU A 233 5.28 -17.00 -15.39
N GLY A 234 6.61 -17.18 -15.34
CA GLY A 234 7.31 -18.39 -15.74
C GLY A 234 7.28 -18.64 -17.25
N ASN A 235 6.18 -19.21 -17.74
CA ASN A 235 6.02 -19.62 -19.13
C ASN A 235 5.66 -18.47 -20.08
N ALA A 236 5.12 -17.35 -19.55
CA ALA A 236 4.86 -16.16 -20.35
C ALA A 236 6.16 -15.40 -20.63
N ARG A 237 6.36 -14.94 -21.87
CA ARG A 237 7.49 -14.09 -22.26
C ARG A 237 7.21 -12.65 -21.82
N VAL A 238 8.08 -12.08 -20.98
CA VAL A 238 7.99 -10.70 -20.52
C VAL A 238 9.09 -9.86 -21.19
N LEU A 239 8.66 -8.96 -22.07
CA LEU A 239 9.49 -7.94 -22.71
C LEU A 239 9.43 -6.64 -21.90
N MET A 240 10.51 -5.85 -21.94
CA MET A 240 10.59 -4.51 -21.35
C MET A 240 10.83 -3.49 -22.47
N ALA A 241 9.97 -2.48 -22.58
CA ALA A 241 10.13 -1.41 -23.55
C ALA A 241 11.18 -0.38 -23.06
N PRO A 242 11.99 0.21 -23.95
CA PRO A 242 12.99 1.21 -23.57
C PRO A 242 12.40 2.61 -23.29
N ALA A 243 11.10 2.80 -23.52
CA ALA A 243 10.37 4.04 -23.33
C ALA A 243 8.91 3.78 -22.95
N VAL A 244 8.18 4.85 -22.59
CA VAL A 244 6.75 4.79 -22.28
C VAL A 244 5.91 4.71 -23.57
N VAL A 245 6.26 5.51 -24.58
CA VAL A 245 5.61 5.60 -25.89
C VAL A 245 6.66 5.96 -26.95
N GLY A 246 6.43 5.60 -28.21
CA GLY A 246 7.33 5.95 -29.33
C GLY A 246 7.35 4.91 -30.45
N ALA A 247 8.06 5.19 -31.54
CA ALA A 247 8.14 4.30 -32.70
C ALA A 247 8.75 2.93 -32.38
N GLU A 248 9.73 2.87 -31.48
CA GLU A 248 10.31 1.61 -31.02
C GLU A 248 9.33 0.80 -30.16
N VAL A 249 8.57 1.46 -29.26
CA VAL A 249 7.52 0.84 -28.45
C VAL A 249 6.42 0.25 -29.34
N GLN A 250 6.00 0.98 -30.37
CA GLN A 250 5.06 0.49 -31.38
C GLN A 250 5.62 -0.72 -32.13
N ALA A 251 6.87 -0.64 -32.59
CA ALA A 251 7.54 -1.73 -33.30
C ALA A 251 7.83 -2.97 -32.42
N MET A 252 7.80 -2.84 -31.09
CA MET A 252 7.78 -3.97 -30.15
C MET A 252 6.35 -4.53 -30.01
N ALA A 253 5.35 -3.68 -29.78
CA ALA A 253 3.95 -4.06 -29.64
C ALA A 253 3.40 -4.83 -30.86
N ASP A 254 3.76 -4.39 -32.07
CA ASP A 254 3.31 -5.03 -33.31
C ASP A 254 4.00 -6.38 -33.58
N LYS A 255 5.18 -6.62 -32.96
CA LYS A 255 5.92 -7.89 -33.02
C LYS A 255 5.55 -8.89 -31.92
N MET A 256 4.70 -8.52 -30.96
CA MET A 256 4.30 -9.41 -29.87
C MET A 256 3.60 -10.66 -30.40
N GLU A 257 3.92 -11.82 -29.83
CA GLU A 257 3.24 -13.08 -30.06
C GLU A 257 2.04 -13.24 -29.10
N ASN A 258 1.16 -14.22 -29.35
CA ASN A 258 -0.04 -14.41 -28.53
C ASN A 258 0.36 -15.03 -27.17
N GLY A 259 0.11 -14.31 -26.08
CA GLY A 259 0.62 -14.67 -24.74
C GLY A 259 1.89 -13.91 -24.33
N ASP A 260 2.47 -13.08 -25.20
CA ASP A 260 3.54 -12.15 -24.81
C ASP A 260 3.00 -11.06 -23.88
N ILE A 261 3.86 -10.63 -22.95
CA ILE A 261 3.71 -9.42 -22.14
C ILE A 261 4.78 -8.40 -22.55
N LEU A 262 4.38 -7.12 -22.69
CA LEU A 262 5.29 -5.99 -22.90
C LEU A 262 5.09 -4.98 -21.78
N LEU A 263 6.02 -4.91 -20.82
CA LEU A 263 6.02 -3.87 -19.79
C LEU A 263 6.55 -2.57 -20.40
N LEU A 264 5.74 -1.51 -20.36
CA LEU A 264 6.17 -0.15 -20.69
C LEU A 264 7.00 0.43 -19.55
N GLU A 265 7.94 1.31 -19.88
CA GLU A 265 8.69 2.05 -18.87
C GLU A 265 7.77 2.98 -18.04
N ASN A 266 8.22 3.36 -16.84
CA ASN A 266 7.50 4.14 -15.84
C ASN A 266 6.77 5.35 -16.44
N VAL A 267 5.43 5.31 -16.46
CA VAL A 267 4.62 6.31 -17.16
C VAL A 267 4.84 7.75 -16.68
N ARG A 268 5.35 7.94 -15.45
CA ARG A 268 5.69 9.28 -14.90
C ARG A 268 6.98 9.88 -15.48
N PHE A 269 7.67 9.17 -16.37
CA PHE A 269 8.72 9.73 -17.20
C PHE A 269 8.14 10.67 -18.29
N GLU A 270 6.86 10.52 -18.63
CA GLU A 270 6.13 11.46 -19.48
C GLU A 270 5.47 12.56 -18.64
N LYS A 271 5.80 13.83 -18.95
CA LYS A 271 5.30 15.01 -18.22
C LYS A 271 3.78 15.24 -18.37
N GLY A 272 3.14 14.51 -19.29
CA GLY A 272 1.70 14.54 -19.53
C GLY A 272 0.87 13.59 -18.65
N GLU A 273 1.46 12.51 -18.13
CA GLU A 273 0.74 11.44 -17.41
C GLU A 273 -0.09 12.00 -16.26
N THR A 274 0.53 12.82 -15.39
CA THR A 274 -0.14 13.38 -14.20
C THR A 274 -1.03 14.59 -14.52
N LYS A 275 -1.16 14.96 -15.79
CA LYS A 275 -1.98 16.08 -16.28
C LYS A 275 -3.22 15.62 -17.06
N ASN A 276 -3.41 14.31 -17.23
CA ASN A 276 -4.37 13.73 -18.16
C ASN A 276 -4.20 14.24 -19.60
N ASP A 277 -2.95 14.40 -20.03
CA ASP A 277 -2.59 14.90 -21.36
C ASP A 277 -3.21 14.04 -22.47
N GLU A 278 -3.83 14.71 -23.45
CA GLU A 278 -4.60 14.06 -24.52
C GLU A 278 -3.71 13.38 -25.56
N GLU A 279 -2.59 14.02 -25.94
CA GLU A 279 -1.66 13.46 -26.93
C GLU A 279 -1.03 12.17 -26.41
N LEU A 280 -0.62 12.15 -25.14
CA LEU A 280 -0.15 10.96 -24.45
C LEU A 280 -1.25 9.89 -24.30
N SER A 281 -2.49 10.30 -24.02
CA SER A 281 -3.64 9.37 -23.92
C SER A 281 -3.93 8.68 -25.26
N ARG A 282 -3.85 9.42 -26.37
CA ARG A 282 -3.95 8.87 -27.74
C ARG A 282 -2.77 7.95 -28.07
N LYS A 283 -1.54 8.30 -27.66
CA LYS A 283 -0.37 7.42 -27.84
C LYS A 283 -0.51 6.09 -27.08
N PHE A 284 -1.07 6.11 -25.87
CA PHE A 284 -1.39 4.87 -25.14
C PHE A 284 -2.46 4.04 -25.86
N ALA A 285 -3.53 4.69 -26.37
CA ALA A 285 -4.60 3.99 -27.09
C ALA A 285 -4.11 3.36 -28.41
N ASN A 286 -3.24 4.02 -29.17
CA ASN A 286 -2.72 3.50 -30.44
C ASN A 286 -1.95 2.16 -30.31
N LEU A 287 -1.43 1.85 -29.11
CA LEU A 287 -0.74 0.58 -28.82
C LEU A 287 -1.71 -0.60 -28.69
N ALA A 288 -3.00 -0.38 -28.41
CA ALA A 288 -3.92 -1.43 -27.98
C ALA A 288 -5.35 -1.31 -28.57
N ASP A 289 -6.02 -2.45 -28.71
CA ASP A 289 -7.36 -2.52 -29.27
C ASP A 289 -8.44 -2.31 -28.17
N MET A 290 -8.07 -2.57 -26.91
CA MET A 290 -8.88 -2.38 -25.70
C MET A 290 -8.02 -2.08 -24.45
N PHE A 291 -8.65 -1.60 -23.38
CA PHE A 291 -8.02 -1.24 -22.12
C PHE A 291 -8.58 -2.01 -20.92
N VAL A 292 -7.71 -2.40 -19.99
CA VAL A 292 -8.02 -2.98 -18.68
C VAL A 292 -7.41 -2.10 -17.60
N ASN A 293 -8.22 -1.55 -16.69
CA ASN A 293 -7.70 -0.91 -15.47
C ASN A 293 -7.70 -1.91 -14.32
N ASP A 294 -6.52 -2.20 -13.77
CA ASP A 294 -6.30 -3.09 -12.62
C ASP A 294 -5.65 -2.33 -11.44
N ALA A 295 -5.40 -1.02 -11.59
CA ALA A 295 -4.59 -0.21 -10.68
C ALA A 295 -5.45 0.62 -9.70
N PHE A 296 -6.22 -0.03 -8.83
CA PHE A 296 -7.11 0.66 -7.89
C PHE A 296 -6.42 1.77 -7.08
N GLY A 297 -5.20 1.53 -6.59
CA GLY A 297 -4.37 2.54 -5.91
C GLY A 297 -4.04 3.82 -6.71
N THR A 298 -4.33 3.84 -8.01
CA THR A 298 -4.26 5.04 -8.86
C THR A 298 -5.61 5.54 -9.38
N ALA A 299 -6.70 4.79 -9.19
CA ALA A 299 -8.00 5.10 -9.81
C ALA A 299 -8.68 6.38 -9.27
N HIS A 300 -8.24 6.90 -8.11
CA HIS A 300 -8.61 8.23 -7.60
C HIS A 300 -8.03 9.39 -8.43
N ARG A 301 -7.25 9.12 -9.47
CA ARG A 301 -6.55 10.14 -10.27
C ARG A 301 -7.02 10.11 -11.71
N ALA A 302 -7.30 11.29 -12.27
CA ALA A 302 -7.38 11.47 -13.71
C ALA A 302 -5.96 11.63 -14.27
N HIS A 303 -5.31 10.51 -14.60
CA HIS A 303 -4.05 10.46 -15.34
C HIS A 303 -4.26 9.85 -16.73
N SER A 304 -3.39 10.19 -17.69
CA SER A 304 -3.49 9.70 -19.09
C SER A 304 -3.58 8.17 -19.16
N SER A 305 -2.73 7.45 -18.41
CA SER A 305 -2.74 5.97 -18.39
C SER A 305 -3.83 5.33 -17.50
N THR A 306 -4.78 6.10 -16.96
CA THR A 306 -5.84 5.62 -16.04
C THR A 306 -7.25 6.04 -16.44
N ALA A 307 -7.41 7.22 -17.06
CA ALA A 307 -8.70 7.82 -17.40
C ALA A 307 -8.67 8.42 -18.81
N GLY A 308 -7.64 9.22 -19.15
CA GLY A 308 -7.56 9.83 -20.48
C GLY A 308 -7.53 8.81 -21.63
N VAL A 309 -6.81 7.69 -21.48
CA VAL A 309 -6.74 6.62 -22.49
C VAL A 309 -8.10 5.99 -22.81
N THR A 310 -9.06 5.98 -21.87
CA THR A 310 -10.36 5.33 -22.10
C THR A 310 -11.21 6.06 -23.15
N GLN A 311 -10.92 7.33 -23.40
CA GLN A 311 -11.59 8.18 -24.40
C GLN A 311 -11.23 7.80 -25.84
N PHE A 312 -10.18 6.98 -26.04
CA PHE A 312 -9.59 6.70 -27.35
C PHE A 312 -9.48 5.20 -27.69
N VAL A 313 -9.92 4.31 -26.80
CA VAL A 313 -10.00 2.86 -27.03
C VAL A 313 -11.45 2.41 -27.22
N SER A 314 -11.66 1.28 -27.92
CA SER A 314 -13.01 0.78 -28.23
C SER A 314 -13.76 0.19 -27.03
N ARG A 315 -13.05 -0.26 -25.99
CA ARG A 315 -13.60 -0.97 -24.82
C ARG A 315 -12.68 -0.75 -23.62
N SER A 316 -13.26 -0.44 -22.46
CA SER A 316 -12.54 -0.18 -21.21
C SER A 316 -13.16 -0.96 -20.05
N VAL A 317 -12.43 -1.94 -19.49
CA VAL A 317 -12.94 -2.87 -18.48
C VAL A 317 -12.13 -2.85 -17.18
N ALA A 318 -12.71 -3.34 -16.09
CA ALA A 318 -12.03 -3.57 -14.83
C ALA A 318 -11.27 -4.91 -14.85
N GLY A 319 -10.00 -4.88 -14.43
CA GLY A 319 -9.23 -6.09 -14.08
C GLY A 319 -9.65 -6.63 -12.71
N PHE A 320 -9.17 -7.82 -12.36
CA PHE A 320 -9.67 -8.55 -11.18
C PHE A 320 -9.28 -7.89 -9.85
N LEU A 321 -8.13 -7.22 -9.76
CA LEU A 321 -7.75 -6.48 -8.55
C LEU A 321 -8.63 -5.25 -8.38
N LEU A 322 -8.88 -4.50 -9.46
CA LEU A 322 -9.76 -3.33 -9.41
C LEU A 322 -11.20 -3.73 -9.06
N GLN A 323 -11.70 -4.80 -9.67
CA GLN A 323 -13.03 -5.35 -9.42
C GLN A 323 -13.16 -5.82 -7.95
N GLN A 324 -12.20 -6.58 -7.43
CA GLN A 324 -12.23 -7.07 -6.05
C GLN A 324 -12.25 -5.92 -5.03
N GLU A 325 -11.40 -4.91 -5.23
CA GLU A 325 -11.34 -3.71 -4.37
C GLU A 325 -12.69 -2.97 -4.39
N LEU A 326 -13.32 -2.83 -5.57
CA LEU A 326 -14.65 -2.24 -5.70
C LEU A 326 -15.76 -3.07 -5.05
N GLU A 327 -15.77 -4.39 -5.23
CA GLU A 327 -16.76 -5.30 -4.64
C GLU A 327 -16.71 -5.26 -3.10
N TYR A 328 -15.53 -5.42 -2.49
CA TYR A 328 -15.37 -5.36 -1.04
C TYR A 328 -15.69 -3.99 -0.45
N LEU A 329 -15.09 -2.91 -0.98
CA LEU A 329 -15.28 -1.58 -0.41
C LEU A 329 -16.70 -1.07 -0.64
N SER A 330 -17.31 -1.30 -1.81
CA SER A 330 -18.71 -0.89 -2.04
C SER A 330 -19.67 -1.62 -1.13
N THR A 331 -19.46 -2.92 -0.87
CA THR A 331 -20.32 -3.70 0.04
C THR A 331 -20.24 -3.16 1.47
N VAL A 332 -19.02 -2.94 1.99
CA VAL A 332 -18.78 -2.38 3.34
C VAL A 332 -19.30 -0.94 3.47
N VAL A 333 -19.30 -0.15 2.38
CA VAL A 333 -19.71 1.26 2.37
C VAL A 333 -21.19 1.47 2.14
N ALA A 334 -21.89 0.52 1.50
CA ALA A 334 -23.30 0.63 1.14
C ALA A 334 -24.23 -0.22 2.01
N ASN A 335 -23.83 -1.44 2.38
CA ASN A 335 -24.66 -2.38 3.14
C ASN A 335 -23.82 -3.31 4.05
N PRO A 336 -23.11 -2.76 5.06
CA PRO A 336 -22.31 -3.55 5.99
C PRO A 336 -23.18 -4.40 6.92
N VAL A 337 -22.72 -5.62 7.24
CA VAL A 337 -23.36 -6.46 8.26
C VAL A 337 -23.03 -5.90 9.64
N ARG A 338 -24.05 -5.57 10.45
CA ARG A 338 -23.90 -4.95 11.76
C ARG A 338 -23.67 -5.98 12.90
N PRO A 339 -22.96 -5.63 13.99
CA PRO A 339 -22.31 -4.33 14.23
C PRO A 339 -21.13 -4.08 13.29
N PHE A 340 -21.06 -2.86 12.75
CA PHE A 340 -19.99 -2.38 11.88
C PHE A 340 -19.11 -1.42 12.66
N ALA A 341 -17.82 -1.75 12.80
CA ALA A 341 -16.83 -0.84 13.39
C ALA A 341 -15.87 -0.29 12.33
N ALA A 342 -15.36 0.92 12.57
CA ALA A 342 -14.17 1.41 11.88
C ALA A 342 -13.06 1.80 12.88
N LEU A 343 -11.82 1.49 12.52
CA LEU A 343 -10.61 1.92 13.22
C LEU A 343 -9.83 2.86 12.30
N VAL A 344 -9.59 4.09 12.75
CA VAL A 344 -8.92 5.13 11.97
C VAL A 344 -7.73 5.68 12.75
N GLY A 345 -6.53 5.31 12.30
CA GLY A 345 -5.26 5.71 12.91
C GLY A 345 -4.41 6.62 12.02
N GLY A 346 -3.11 6.74 12.32
CA GLY A 346 -2.16 7.58 11.58
C GLY A 346 -1.99 8.99 12.16
N ALA A 347 -1.36 9.90 11.41
CA ALA A 347 -0.71 11.10 11.98
C ALA A 347 -1.49 12.42 11.88
N LYS A 348 -2.56 12.51 11.07
CA LYS A 348 -3.25 13.77 10.76
C LYS A 348 -4.77 13.61 10.72
N VAL A 349 -5.47 14.52 11.39
CA VAL A 349 -6.94 14.67 11.36
C VAL A 349 -7.35 15.30 10.03
N SER A 350 -6.65 16.35 9.59
CA SER A 350 -6.92 17.13 8.37
C SER A 350 -7.09 16.24 7.13
N SER A 351 -6.20 15.25 6.94
CA SER A 351 -6.22 14.31 5.82
C SER A 351 -7.30 13.22 5.90
N LYS A 352 -8.06 13.14 7.01
CA LYS A 352 -9.08 12.11 7.25
C LYS A 352 -10.46 12.68 7.63
N LEU A 353 -10.63 14.00 7.73
CA LEU A 353 -11.89 14.64 8.14
C LEU A 353 -13.12 14.21 7.31
N GLY A 354 -12.98 14.09 5.98
CA GLY A 354 -14.09 13.63 5.13
C GLY A 354 -14.42 12.17 5.40
N VAL A 355 -13.41 11.30 5.47
CA VAL A 355 -13.52 9.87 5.80
C VAL A 355 -14.23 9.69 7.14
N LEU A 356 -13.83 10.43 8.17
CA LEU A 356 -14.42 10.36 9.51
C LEU A 356 -15.91 10.75 9.50
N ARG A 357 -16.28 11.86 8.83
CA ARG A 357 -17.69 12.25 8.66
C ARG A 357 -18.48 11.17 7.91
N ALA A 358 -17.94 10.63 6.82
CA ALA A 358 -18.61 9.61 6.01
C ALA A 358 -18.74 8.25 6.71
N LEU A 359 -17.88 7.95 7.70
CA LEU A 359 -17.95 6.76 8.55
C LEU A 359 -18.93 6.93 9.72
N ILE A 360 -18.98 8.10 10.37
CA ILE A 360 -19.90 8.36 11.50
C ILE A 360 -21.38 8.19 11.08
N GLU A 361 -21.74 8.51 9.84
CA GLU A 361 -23.07 8.26 9.27
C GLU A 361 -23.39 6.76 9.05
N LYS A 362 -22.48 5.84 9.39
CA LYS A 362 -22.56 4.43 8.98
C LYS A 362 -22.15 3.41 10.03
N VAL A 363 -21.09 3.63 10.78
CA VAL A 363 -20.58 2.67 11.77
C VAL A 363 -21.44 2.68 13.03
N ASP A 364 -21.48 1.57 13.74
CA ASP A 364 -22.00 1.50 15.12
C ASP A 364 -20.91 1.93 16.13
N LYS A 365 -19.63 1.71 15.78
CA LYS A 365 -18.45 1.99 16.64
C LYS A 365 -17.31 2.62 15.84
N LEU A 366 -16.66 3.64 16.37
CA LEU A 366 -15.52 4.33 15.74
C LEU A 366 -14.35 4.42 16.72
N VAL A 367 -13.22 3.82 16.37
CA VAL A 367 -11.97 3.92 17.12
C VAL A 367 -11.06 4.94 16.43
N ILE A 368 -10.58 5.93 17.19
CA ILE A 368 -9.52 6.85 16.76
C ILE A 368 -8.20 6.41 17.41
N GLY A 369 -7.13 6.31 16.63
CA GLY A 369 -5.80 5.90 17.10
C GLY A 369 -4.66 6.68 16.46
N GLY A 370 -3.42 6.28 16.75
CA GLY A 370 -2.23 6.95 16.24
C GLY A 370 -2.11 8.41 16.68
N ALA A 371 -1.20 9.15 16.04
CA ALA A 371 -0.92 10.52 16.44
C ALA A 371 -2.14 11.48 16.27
N MET A 372 -3.06 11.19 15.35
CA MET A 372 -4.28 12.00 15.19
C MET A 372 -5.17 12.02 16.44
N ALA A 373 -5.09 11.00 17.31
CA ALA A 373 -5.84 10.95 18.57
C ALA A 373 -5.46 12.10 19.53
N PHE A 374 -4.21 12.58 19.52
CA PHE A 374 -3.78 13.67 20.40
C PHE A 374 -4.44 15.01 20.06
N THR A 375 -4.93 15.20 18.83
CA THR A 375 -5.72 16.39 18.47
C THR A 375 -7.08 16.38 19.15
N PHE A 376 -7.73 15.21 19.26
CA PHE A 376 -8.96 15.05 20.04
C PHE A 376 -8.70 15.21 21.54
N LEU A 377 -7.60 14.63 22.06
CA LEU A 377 -7.23 14.76 23.48
C LEU A 377 -6.92 16.23 23.86
N LYS A 378 -6.23 16.99 23.01
CA LYS A 378 -5.98 18.42 23.23
C LYS A 378 -7.27 19.25 23.12
N ALA A 379 -8.17 18.91 22.19
CA ALA A 379 -9.50 19.53 22.10
C ALA A 379 -10.37 19.27 23.35
N ARG A 380 -10.21 18.11 24.00
CA ARG A 380 -10.79 17.78 25.32
C ARG A 380 -10.10 18.49 26.51
N GLY A 381 -9.03 19.25 26.26
CA GLY A 381 -8.30 20.00 27.28
C GLY A 381 -7.18 19.24 27.99
N PHE A 382 -6.79 18.04 27.53
CA PHE A 382 -5.66 17.31 28.11
C PHE A 382 -4.31 17.87 27.66
N ASN A 383 -3.32 17.84 28.55
CA ASN A 383 -1.92 18.04 28.16
C ASN A 383 -1.42 16.79 27.43
N VAL A 384 -0.86 16.98 26.23
CA VAL A 384 -0.36 15.88 25.38
C VAL A 384 1.16 15.93 25.18
N GLY A 385 1.88 16.74 25.97
CA GLY A 385 3.33 16.86 25.91
C GLY A 385 3.83 17.29 24.52
N ALA A 386 4.80 16.56 23.98
CA ALA A 386 5.37 16.76 22.64
C ALA A 386 4.68 15.91 21.55
N SER A 387 3.48 15.38 21.80
CA SER A 387 2.73 14.58 20.83
C SER A 387 2.28 15.41 19.62
N ILE A 388 2.18 14.78 18.44
CA ILE A 388 1.77 15.45 17.20
C ILE A 388 0.30 15.89 17.29
N VAL A 389 0.03 17.18 17.06
CA VAL A 389 -1.31 17.77 17.03
C VAL A 389 -1.46 18.71 15.84
N GLU A 390 -2.66 18.76 15.27
CA GLU A 390 -3.08 19.82 14.34
C GLU A 390 -4.00 20.80 15.09
N ASP A 391 -3.41 21.86 15.67
CA ASP A 391 -4.13 22.82 16.52
C ASP A 391 -5.29 23.53 15.79
N ASP A 392 -5.14 23.76 14.49
CA ASP A 392 -6.15 24.29 13.58
C ASP A 392 -7.32 23.33 13.34
N GLN A 393 -7.22 22.07 13.79
CA GLN A 393 -8.23 21.03 13.62
C GLN A 393 -8.94 20.63 14.93
N MET A 394 -8.64 21.28 16.06
CA MET A 394 -9.29 21.00 17.35
C MET A 394 -10.81 21.28 17.34
N GLU A 395 -11.26 22.32 16.61
CA GLU A 395 -12.69 22.57 16.44
C GLU A 395 -13.34 21.44 15.62
N ALA A 396 -12.71 21.03 14.52
CA ALA A 396 -13.21 19.94 13.67
C ALA A 396 -13.23 18.58 14.42
N ALA A 397 -12.28 18.34 15.32
CA ALA A 397 -12.29 17.20 16.24
C ALA A 397 -13.50 17.26 17.19
N THR A 398 -13.73 18.40 17.84
CA THR A 398 -14.91 18.63 18.71
C THR A 398 -16.23 18.43 17.96
N GLN A 399 -16.34 18.94 16.72
CA GLN A 399 -17.50 18.75 15.86
C GLN A 399 -17.72 17.26 15.49
N LEU A 400 -16.65 16.49 15.26
CA LEU A 400 -16.74 15.04 15.01
C LEU A 400 -17.21 14.27 16.26
N GLU A 401 -16.77 14.66 17.46
CA GLU A 401 -17.26 14.04 18.71
C GLU A 401 -18.75 14.33 18.93
N ALA A 402 -19.18 15.56 18.67
CA ALA A 402 -20.59 15.96 18.74
C ALA A 402 -21.45 15.17 17.73
N LEU A 403 -21.00 15.04 16.48
CA LEU A 403 -21.69 14.26 15.44
C LEU A 403 -21.75 12.76 15.80
N ALA A 404 -20.66 12.17 16.29
CA ALA A 404 -20.66 10.77 16.73
C ALA A 404 -21.71 10.54 17.85
N LYS A 405 -21.79 11.45 18.82
CA LYS A 405 -22.78 11.42 19.88
C LYS A 405 -24.21 11.62 19.38
N GLU A 406 -24.44 12.52 18.42
CA GLU A 406 -25.75 12.73 17.77
C GLU A 406 -26.25 11.46 17.07
N LYS A 407 -25.35 10.78 16.36
CA LYS A 407 -25.66 9.56 15.59
C LYS A 407 -25.68 8.28 16.44
N GLY A 408 -25.36 8.37 17.74
CA GLY A 408 -25.33 7.22 18.66
C GLY A 408 -24.14 6.28 18.47
N VAL A 409 -23.06 6.74 17.82
CA VAL A 409 -21.85 5.95 17.55
C VAL A 409 -21.01 5.81 18.82
N GLU A 410 -20.55 4.60 19.13
CA GLU A 410 -19.56 4.41 20.20
C GLU A 410 -18.19 4.94 19.74
N LEU A 411 -17.85 6.16 20.14
CA LEU A 411 -16.56 6.78 19.86
C LEU A 411 -15.51 6.40 20.92
N ILE A 412 -14.50 5.64 20.51
CA ILE A 412 -13.39 5.19 21.34
C ILE A 412 -12.14 6.00 20.99
N ILE A 413 -11.60 6.71 21.98
CA ILE A 413 -10.36 7.49 21.93
C ILE A 413 -9.50 7.04 23.13
N PRO A 414 -8.16 6.97 23.03
CA PRO A 414 -7.31 6.45 24.10
C PRO A 414 -7.53 7.12 25.46
N GLY A 415 -7.53 6.29 26.51
CA GLY A 415 -7.50 6.71 27.92
C GLY A 415 -6.12 6.55 28.57
N ASP A 416 -5.29 5.67 28.01
CA ASP A 416 -3.88 5.46 28.34
C ASP A 416 -3.05 5.29 27.06
N VAL A 417 -1.77 5.64 27.13
CA VAL A 417 -0.85 5.69 25.99
C VAL A 417 0.55 5.21 26.39
N VAL A 418 1.26 4.62 25.42
CA VAL A 418 2.70 4.42 25.50
C VAL A 418 3.36 5.74 25.09
N VAL A 419 4.09 6.35 26.02
CA VAL A 419 4.84 7.60 25.81
C VAL A 419 6.34 7.34 25.77
N ALA A 420 7.08 8.19 25.07
CA ALA A 420 8.54 8.14 25.00
C ALA A 420 9.20 9.52 24.99
N ASP A 421 10.49 9.56 25.33
CA ASP A 421 11.34 10.76 25.19
C ASP A 421 11.58 11.15 23.71
N ARG A 422 11.57 10.15 22.81
CA ARG A 422 11.77 10.32 21.37
C ARG A 422 11.16 9.17 20.57
N CYS A 423 10.89 9.43 19.30
CA CYS A 423 10.45 8.40 18.36
C CYS A 423 11.65 7.57 17.85
N ALA A 424 12.09 6.57 18.62
CA ALA A 424 13.20 5.68 18.28
C ALA A 424 13.03 4.27 18.88
N ALA A 425 13.71 3.27 18.31
CA ALA A 425 13.68 1.88 18.78
C ALA A 425 14.36 1.67 20.15
N ASP A 426 15.20 2.61 20.58
CA ASP A 426 15.98 2.60 21.82
C ASP A 426 15.57 3.72 22.79
N ALA A 427 14.36 4.27 22.60
CA ALA A 427 13.79 5.32 23.43
C ALA A 427 13.50 4.84 24.86
N GLN A 428 13.50 5.77 25.82
CA GLN A 428 12.91 5.52 27.13
C GLN A 428 11.39 5.57 26.99
N THR A 429 10.68 4.62 27.60
CA THR A 429 9.24 4.46 27.43
C THR A 429 8.52 4.29 28.75
N ALA A 430 7.30 4.80 28.85
CA ALA A 430 6.38 4.59 29.97
C ALA A 430 4.95 4.38 29.46
N VAL A 431 4.10 3.79 30.31
CA VAL A 431 2.64 3.76 30.10
C VAL A 431 2.02 4.73 31.09
N VAL A 432 1.22 5.68 30.59
CA VAL A 432 0.56 6.72 31.41
C VAL A 432 -0.89 6.88 30.97
N PRO A 433 -1.82 7.28 31.88
CA PRO A 433 -3.11 7.79 31.47
C PRO A 433 -2.94 9.09 30.68
N VAL A 434 -3.88 9.42 29.79
CA VAL A 434 -3.81 10.65 28.96
C VAL A 434 -3.85 11.96 29.76
N THR A 435 -4.14 11.89 31.07
CA THR A 435 -4.04 13.00 32.02
C THR A 435 -2.62 13.28 32.51
N GLU A 436 -1.67 12.37 32.31
CA GLU A 436 -0.34 12.37 32.94
C GLU A 436 0.80 12.24 31.90
N ILE A 437 0.56 12.65 30.64
CA ILE A 437 1.60 12.69 29.60
C ILE A 437 2.68 13.72 30.00
N PRO A 438 3.95 13.31 30.21
CA PRO A 438 4.98 14.22 30.70
C PRO A 438 5.33 15.32 29.69
N GLU A 439 5.80 16.47 30.19
CA GLU A 439 6.34 17.53 29.33
C GLU A 439 7.56 17.03 28.55
N GLY A 440 7.63 17.38 27.25
CA GLY A 440 8.67 16.91 26.33
C GLY A 440 8.51 15.47 25.84
N TRP A 441 7.68 14.64 26.49
CA TRP A 441 7.41 13.27 26.05
C TRP A 441 6.26 13.22 25.04
N MET A 442 6.29 12.25 24.13
CA MET A 442 5.30 12.08 23.05
C MET A 442 4.64 10.71 23.12
N GLY A 443 3.32 10.64 22.94
CA GLY A 443 2.58 9.39 22.82
C GLY A 443 2.78 8.75 21.45
N LEU A 444 3.11 7.46 21.42
CA LEU A 444 3.51 6.75 20.20
C LEU A 444 2.78 5.42 19.97
N ASP A 445 2.04 4.88 20.93
CA ASP A 445 1.08 3.78 20.73
C ASP A 445 -0.05 3.84 21.78
N ASN A 446 -1.13 3.10 21.56
CA ASN A 446 -2.18 2.89 22.56
C ASN A 446 -1.60 2.23 23.82
N GLY A 447 -2.07 2.64 24.99
CA GLY A 447 -1.80 1.91 26.23
C GLY A 447 -2.54 0.56 26.29
N PRO A 448 -2.15 -0.33 27.21
CA PRO A 448 -2.75 -1.66 27.35
C PRO A 448 -4.24 -1.63 27.72
N GLN A 449 -4.72 -0.64 28.49
CA GLN A 449 -6.13 -0.57 28.89
C GLN A 449 -7.02 -0.16 27.70
N THR A 450 -6.58 0.85 26.94
CA THR A 450 -7.17 1.29 25.67
C THR A 450 -7.18 0.15 24.67
N THR A 451 -6.07 -0.58 24.53
CA THR A 451 -5.97 -1.72 23.62
C THR A 451 -6.94 -2.84 24.02
N ALA A 452 -7.02 -3.19 25.30
CA ALA A 452 -7.99 -4.17 25.80
C ALA A 452 -9.44 -3.74 25.53
N ARG A 453 -9.80 -2.48 25.82
CA ARG A 453 -11.13 -1.92 25.53
C ARG A 453 -11.48 -1.95 24.04
N ILE A 454 -10.53 -1.64 23.16
CA ILE A 454 -10.73 -1.71 21.70
C ILE A 454 -10.97 -3.16 21.27
N VAL A 455 -10.16 -4.10 21.76
CA VAL A 455 -10.33 -5.54 21.44
C VAL A 455 -11.68 -6.06 21.95
N GLU A 456 -12.10 -5.69 23.15
CA GLU A 456 -13.42 -6.00 23.73
C GLU A 456 -14.57 -5.44 22.89
N ALA A 457 -14.53 -4.14 22.58
CA ALA A 457 -15.56 -3.45 21.81
C ALA A 457 -15.71 -3.97 20.35
N LEU A 458 -14.76 -4.75 19.85
CA LEU A 458 -14.80 -5.35 18.52
C LEU A 458 -15.25 -6.83 18.51
N GLN A 459 -15.43 -7.49 19.66
CA GLN A 459 -15.69 -8.94 19.72
C GLN A 459 -17.03 -9.36 19.09
N ASP A 460 -18.03 -8.47 19.13
CA ASP A 460 -19.38 -8.66 18.61
C ASP A 460 -19.52 -8.31 17.12
N CYS A 461 -18.65 -7.45 16.60
CA CYS A 461 -18.73 -6.89 15.25
C CYS A 461 -18.78 -7.97 14.15
N LYS A 462 -19.58 -7.69 13.11
CA LYS A 462 -19.73 -8.53 11.91
C LYS A 462 -19.08 -7.92 10.68
N THR A 463 -18.86 -6.61 10.68
CA THR A 463 -17.99 -5.92 9.73
C THR A 463 -16.99 -5.06 10.49
N VAL A 464 -15.72 -5.07 10.10
CA VAL A 464 -14.73 -4.11 10.61
C VAL A 464 -13.87 -3.57 9.48
N LEU A 465 -13.68 -2.26 9.46
CA LEU A 465 -12.77 -1.54 8.56
C LEU A 465 -11.60 -0.97 9.36
N TRP A 466 -10.36 -1.19 8.93
CA TRP A 466 -9.18 -0.63 9.59
C TRP A 466 -8.32 0.17 8.60
N ASN A 467 -8.01 1.43 8.94
CA ASN A 467 -7.14 2.30 8.16
C ASN A 467 -6.24 3.18 9.04
N GLY A 468 -4.95 2.81 9.12
CA GLY A 468 -3.92 3.49 9.89
C GLY A 468 -3.59 2.74 11.20
N PRO A 469 -2.29 2.45 11.48
CA PRO A 469 -1.85 1.87 12.74
C PRO A 469 -2.27 2.65 13.99
N MET A 470 -2.30 1.96 15.12
CA MET A 470 -2.62 2.55 16.43
C MET A 470 -1.44 3.32 17.03
N GLY A 471 -0.22 3.02 16.57
CA GLY A 471 1.04 3.61 17.00
C GLY A 471 2.12 3.54 15.93
N MET A 472 3.35 3.94 16.28
CA MET A 472 4.53 3.89 15.42
C MET A 472 5.08 2.46 15.31
N SER A 473 4.26 1.59 14.73
CA SER A 473 4.38 0.13 14.71
C SER A 473 5.70 -0.42 14.17
N GLU A 474 6.44 0.41 13.44
CA GLU A 474 7.74 0.17 12.84
C GLU A 474 8.85 -0.01 13.90
N TYR A 475 8.67 0.56 15.09
CA TYR A 475 9.55 0.35 16.24
C TYR A 475 8.88 -0.59 17.26
N ALA A 476 9.63 -1.59 17.72
CA ALA A 476 9.11 -2.61 18.64
C ALA A 476 8.45 -2.07 19.94
N PRO A 477 8.95 -0.98 20.57
CA PRO A 477 8.28 -0.41 21.76
C PRO A 477 6.89 0.20 21.51
N PHE A 478 6.54 0.51 20.25
CA PHE A 478 5.32 1.25 19.86
C PHE A 478 4.42 0.45 18.91
N ALA A 479 4.54 -0.88 18.96
CA ALA A 479 3.80 -1.78 18.08
C ALA A 479 2.67 -2.56 18.79
N ALA A 480 2.69 -2.69 20.12
CA ALA A 480 1.83 -3.62 20.85
C ALA A 480 0.32 -3.39 20.59
N GLY A 481 -0.15 -2.14 20.67
CA GLY A 481 -1.54 -1.79 20.40
C GLY A 481 -1.96 -2.08 18.95
N THR A 482 -1.03 -1.89 18.00
CA THR A 482 -1.23 -2.23 16.59
C THR A 482 -1.25 -3.76 16.36
N GLN A 483 -0.42 -4.52 17.07
CA GLN A 483 -0.34 -5.98 16.94
C GLN A 483 -1.56 -6.69 17.53
N GLU A 484 -2.02 -6.30 18.72
CA GLU A 484 -3.20 -6.92 19.34
C GLU A 484 -4.50 -6.56 18.60
N VAL A 485 -4.62 -5.34 18.08
CA VAL A 485 -5.71 -4.99 17.14
C VAL A 485 -5.66 -5.90 15.91
N ALA A 486 -4.51 -6.06 15.25
CA ALA A 486 -4.40 -6.93 14.08
C ALA A 486 -4.81 -8.39 14.37
N ARG A 487 -4.43 -8.93 15.54
CA ARG A 487 -4.81 -10.27 16.00
C ARG A 487 -6.30 -10.39 16.30
N ALA A 488 -6.90 -9.39 16.94
CA ALA A 488 -8.33 -9.37 17.24
C ALA A 488 -9.17 -9.32 15.96
N LEU A 489 -8.75 -8.55 14.96
CA LEU A 489 -9.41 -8.50 13.65
C LEU A 489 -9.29 -9.85 12.92
N ALA A 490 -8.11 -10.46 12.87
CA ALA A 490 -7.93 -11.81 12.31
C ALA A 490 -8.90 -12.83 12.97
N GLU A 491 -9.08 -12.75 14.28
CA GLU A 491 -10.04 -13.60 15.01
C GLU A 491 -11.52 -13.27 14.72
N ILE A 492 -11.86 -12.03 14.30
CA ILE A 492 -13.20 -11.73 13.76
C ILE A 492 -13.40 -12.43 12.41
N THR A 493 -12.39 -12.42 11.53
CA THR A 493 -12.43 -13.15 10.24
C THR A 493 -12.67 -14.64 10.44
N ARG A 494 -11.92 -15.28 11.35
CA ARG A 494 -12.05 -16.72 11.63
C ARG A 494 -13.41 -17.11 12.19
N ARG A 495 -14.10 -16.19 12.88
CA ARG A 495 -15.48 -16.35 13.36
C ARG A 495 -16.54 -15.98 12.31
N GLY A 496 -16.14 -15.73 11.06
CA GLY A 496 -17.03 -15.47 9.93
C GLY A 496 -17.46 -14.00 9.77
N GLY A 497 -16.81 -13.06 10.47
CA GLY A 497 -16.97 -11.63 10.23
C GLY A 497 -16.18 -11.14 9.00
N THR A 498 -16.60 -10.02 8.43
CA THR A 498 -15.90 -9.35 7.33
C THR A 498 -14.91 -8.33 7.87
N THR A 499 -13.62 -8.49 7.61
CA THR A 499 -12.59 -7.51 7.98
C THR A 499 -11.87 -6.97 6.76
N VAL A 500 -11.80 -5.64 6.63
CA VAL A 500 -11.09 -4.96 5.54
C VAL A 500 -10.00 -4.08 6.11
N VAL A 501 -8.75 -4.28 5.67
CA VAL A 501 -7.61 -3.42 6.02
C VAL A 501 -7.22 -2.58 4.82
N GLY A 502 -6.87 -1.31 5.03
CA GLY A 502 -6.34 -0.44 3.98
C GLY A 502 -5.38 0.62 4.51
N GLY A 503 -4.64 1.26 3.60
CA GLY A 503 -3.55 2.17 3.94
C GLY A 503 -2.23 1.42 4.14
N GLY A 504 -1.16 1.92 3.53
CA GLY A 504 0.10 1.19 3.38
C GLY A 504 0.70 0.72 4.71
N ASP A 505 0.60 1.56 5.75
CA ASP A 505 1.24 1.31 7.04
C ASP A 505 0.51 0.21 7.84
N SER A 506 -0.83 0.14 7.73
CA SER A 506 -1.62 -0.97 8.28
C SER A 506 -1.38 -2.28 7.52
N VAL A 507 -1.26 -2.23 6.19
CA VAL A 507 -0.90 -3.41 5.38
C VAL A 507 0.50 -3.91 5.76
N ALA A 508 1.49 -3.02 5.84
CA ALA A 508 2.84 -3.36 6.26
C ALA A 508 2.91 -3.87 7.71
N ALA A 509 1.98 -3.47 8.60
CA ALA A 509 1.88 -4.03 9.95
C ALA A 509 1.38 -5.48 9.95
N ILE A 510 0.33 -5.81 9.18
CA ILE A 510 -0.18 -7.20 9.12
C ILE A 510 0.75 -8.13 8.34
N GLU A 511 1.46 -7.62 7.33
CA GLU A 511 2.50 -8.37 6.60
C GLU A 511 3.66 -8.77 7.53
N ARG A 512 4.15 -7.86 8.37
CA ARG A 512 5.21 -8.14 9.36
C ARG A 512 4.79 -9.14 10.44
N LEU A 513 3.48 -9.33 10.64
CA LEU A 513 2.91 -10.34 11.55
C LEU A 513 2.58 -11.67 10.86
N GLY A 514 2.72 -11.75 9.53
CA GLY A 514 2.28 -12.91 8.74
C GLY A 514 0.76 -13.06 8.65
N LEU A 515 -0.02 -12.06 9.08
CA LEU A 515 -1.48 -12.14 9.21
C LEU A 515 -2.25 -11.77 7.94
N SER A 516 -1.60 -11.37 6.84
CA SER A 516 -2.27 -10.85 5.63
C SER A 516 -3.32 -11.78 5.02
N ASN A 517 -3.22 -13.09 5.24
CA ASN A 517 -4.19 -14.09 4.76
C ASN A 517 -5.36 -14.34 5.74
N GLU A 518 -5.30 -13.78 6.96
CA GLU A 518 -6.32 -13.91 8.01
C GLU A 518 -7.35 -12.77 7.97
N PHE A 519 -7.37 -11.94 6.93
CA PHE A 519 -8.34 -10.86 6.73
C PHE A 519 -9.17 -11.11 5.47
N SER A 520 -10.47 -10.75 5.49
CA SER A 520 -11.35 -10.90 4.32
C SER A 520 -10.87 -10.13 3.09
N HIS A 521 -10.32 -8.93 3.28
CA HIS A 521 -9.69 -8.17 2.20
C HIS A 521 -8.57 -7.25 2.72
N VAL A 522 -7.48 -7.19 1.95
CA VAL A 522 -6.31 -6.33 2.19
C VAL A 522 -6.18 -5.37 1.00
N SER A 523 -6.64 -4.14 1.20
CA SER A 523 -6.74 -3.11 0.16
C SER A 523 -5.38 -2.50 -0.17
N THR A 524 -4.94 -2.71 -1.40
CA THR A 524 -3.77 -2.05 -2.01
C THR A 524 -4.00 -0.56 -2.25
N GLY A 525 -5.28 -0.15 -2.28
CA GLY A 525 -5.75 1.15 -2.77
C GLY A 525 -5.31 2.39 -1.98
N GLY A 526 -5.04 2.25 -0.69
CA GLY A 526 -4.62 3.36 0.19
C GLY A 526 -5.54 4.59 0.11
N GLY A 527 -5.09 5.63 -0.60
CA GLY A 527 -5.88 6.85 -0.83
C GLY A 527 -7.12 6.66 -1.70
N ALA A 528 -7.10 5.73 -2.66
CA ALA A 528 -8.30 5.40 -3.44
C ALA A 528 -9.40 4.77 -2.58
N SER A 529 -9.00 3.91 -1.63
CA SER A 529 -9.90 3.34 -0.64
C SER A 529 -10.52 4.44 0.22
N LEU A 530 -9.72 5.43 0.68
CA LEU A 530 -10.21 6.57 1.47
C LEU A 530 -11.19 7.46 0.69
N GLU A 531 -10.90 7.80 -0.57
CA GLU A 531 -11.82 8.62 -1.37
C GLU A 531 -13.13 7.88 -1.70
N LEU A 532 -13.08 6.55 -1.88
CA LEU A 532 -14.29 5.72 -2.03
C LEU A 532 -15.09 5.61 -0.73
N LEU A 533 -14.43 5.56 0.43
CA LEU A 533 -15.06 5.62 1.76
C LEU A 533 -15.78 6.96 1.99
N GLU A 534 -15.19 8.07 1.50
CA GLU A 534 -15.83 9.40 1.45
C GLU A 534 -17.02 9.48 0.47
N GLY A 535 -17.25 8.44 -0.34
CA GLY A 535 -18.30 8.40 -1.34
C GLY A 535 -18.00 9.19 -2.61
N LYS A 536 -16.73 9.54 -2.86
CA LYS A 536 -16.30 10.23 -4.08
C LYS A 536 -16.27 9.27 -5.27
N THR A 537 -16.62 9.79 -6.45
CA THR A 537 -16.45 9.11 -7.73
C THR A 537 -14.96 9.07 -8.10
N LEU A 538 -14.38 7.87 -8.15
CA LEU A 538 -12.98 7.68 -8.56
C LEU A 538 -12.84 7.83 -10.09
N PRO A 539 -12.06 8.81 -10.62
CA PRO A 539 -12.02 9.09 -12.06
C PRO A 539 -11.64 7.90 -12.94
N GLY A 540 -10.63 7.12 -12.54
CA GLY A 540 -10.17 5.92 -13.27
C GLY A 540 -11.11 4.71 -13.15
N VAL A 541 -12.14 4.78 -12.30
CA VAL A 541 -13.26 3.83 -12.30
C VAL A 541 -14.37 4.36 -13.20
N ALA A 542 -14.78 5.62 -13.00
CA ALA A 542 -15.84 6.26 -13.78
C ALA A 542 -15.57 6.24 -15.30
N ALA A 543 -14.30 6.34 -15.69
CA ALA A 543 -13.81 6.28 -17.06
C ALA A 543 -13.92 4.88 -17.73
N LEU A 544 -14.26 3.83 -16.98
CA LEU A 544 -14.52 2.49 -17.53
C LEU A 544 -15.94 2.38 -18.08
N SER A 545 -16.14 1.44 -18.99
CA SER A 545 -17.45 1.13 -19.57
C SER A 545 -18.39 0.57 -18.50
N ASP A 546 -19.58 1.15 -18.31
CA ASP A 546 -20.60 0.60 -17.42
C ASP A 546 -21.11 -0.76 -17.92
N GLU A 547 -21.52 -1.61 -16.98
CA GLU A 547 -22.30 -2.82 -17.32
C GLU A 547 -23.64 -2.40 -17.93
N GLU A 548 -24.08 -3.10 -18.97
CA GLU A 548 -25.42 -2.89 -19.53
C GLU A 548 -26.44 -3.45 -18.53
N GLU A 549 -27.34 -2.60 -18.04
CA GLU A 549 -28.45 -3.05 -17.19
C GLU A 549 -29.34 -3.99 -18.02
N THR A 550 -29.38 -5.27 -17.62
CA THR A 550 -30.28 -6.25 -18.22
C THR A 550 -31.72 -5.91 -17.82
N PRO A 551 -32.62 -5.61 -18.77
CA PRO A 551 -33.98 -5.14 -18.47
C PRO A 551 -34.93 -6.23 -18.00
#